data_AF-A0A6V6ZA80-F1
#
_entry.id   AF-A0A6V6ZA80-F1
#
_cell.length_a   1.000
_cell.length_b   1.000
_cell.length_c   1.000
_cell.angle_alpha   90.00
_cell.angle_beta   90.00
_cell.angle_gamma   90.00
#
_symmetry.space_group_name_H-M   'P 1'
#
loop_
_entity.id
_entity.type
_entity.pdbx_description
1 polymer ?
#
loop_
_entity_poly.entity_id
_entity_poly.type
_entity_poly.pdbx_seq_one_letter_code
_entity_poly.pdbx_strand_id
1 'polypeptide(L)'
;MRRTNITLRKKKISNGKISLYLDFYPPIKSLTSDKPSRREFLKLYLFERPSNQIQKISNAENINTANLILIRRQNELSKYDIYSTFEKEQLELKKIGEEGSVASVRIKYKFLNDLKVKLPIYKMI
;
A
#
# COMPACT_ATOMS: atom_id res chain seq x y z
N MET A 1 -4.52 12.55 15.61
CA MET A 1 -4.24 11.95 14.29
C MET A 1 -2.87 12.39 13.81
N ARG A 2 -1.95 11.46 13.53
CA ARG A 2 -0.67 11.81 12.91
C ARG A 2 -0.86 11.84 11.40
N ARG A 3 -1.30 12.99 10.87
CA ARG A 3 -1.45 13.18 9.44
C ARG A 3 -0.08 13.13 8.77
N THR A 4 0.16 12.11 7.96
CA THR A 4 1.37 12.02 7.15
C THR A 4 1.09 12.53 5.75
N ASN A 5 1.78 13.58 5.35
CA ASN A 5 1.75 14.05 3.97
C ASN A 5 2.71 13.25 3.12
N ILE A 6 2.26 12.88 1.93
CA ILE A 6 3.05 12.15 0.94
C ILE A 6 3.08 12.95 -0.36
N THR A 7 4.27 13.09 -0.94
CA THR A 7 4.46 13.86 -2.18
C THR A 7 5.39 13.12 -3.12
N LEU A 8 5.01 13.03 -4.40
CA LEU A 8 5.90 12.51 -5.45
C LEU A 8 6.96 13.57 -5.78
N ARG A 9 8.24 13.21 -5.66
CA ARG A 9 9.38 14.08 -5.94
C ARG A 9 10.31 13.48 -6.98
N LYS A 10 11.10 14.37 -7.58
CA LYS A 10 12.12 14.06 -8.59
C LYS A 10 13.50 14.34 -8.01
N LYS A 11 14.46 13.44 -8.22
CA LYS A 11 15.87 13.64 -7.88
C LYS A 11 16.74 13.35 -9.09
N LYS A 12 17.53 14.33 -9.53
CA LYS A 12 18.55 14.08 -10.57
C LYS A 12 19.57 13.07 -10.05
N ILE A 13 19.92 12.11 -10.89
CA ILE A 13 20.95 11.11 -10.63
C ILE A 13 21.96 11.11 -11.79
N SER A 14 23.00 10.29 -11.68
CA SER A 14 23.98 10.13 -12.75
C SER A 14 23.34 9.67 -14.07
N ASN A 15 24.10 9.81 -15.16
CA ASN A 15 23.73 9.34 -16.50
C ASN A 15 22.49 10.03 -17.10
N GLY A 16 22.26 11.31 -16.77
CA GLY A 16 21.17 12.10 -17.34
C GLY A 16 19.78 11.54 -17.02
N LYS A 17 19.64 10.89 -15.86
CA LYS A 17 18.37 10.32 -15.39
C LYS A 17 17.84 11.08 -14.17
N ILE A 18 16.54 10.99 -13.97
CA ILE A 18 15.83 11.51 -12.80
C ILE A 18 15.13 10.35 -12.12
N SER A 19 15.46 10.09 -10.86
CA SER A 19 14.77 9.09 -10.05
C SER A 19 13.50 9.68 -9.43
N LEU A 20 12.42 8.91 -9.46
CA LEU A 20 11.16 9.22 -8.79
C LEU A 20 11.11 8.58 -7.40
N TYR A 21 10.66 9.35 -6.41
CA TYR A 21 10.52 8.89 -5.03
C TYR A 21 9.37 9.58 -4.31
N LEU A 22 8.84 8.92 -3.29
CA LEU A 22 7.84 9.48 -2.39
C LEU A 22 8.55 10.09 -1.18
N ASP A 23 8.17 11.31 -0.81
CA ASP A 23 8.64 12.02 0.39
C ASP A 23 7.50 12.05 1.42
N PHE A 24 7.76 11.54 2.62
CA PHE A 24 6.81 11.41 3.72
C PHE A 24 7.15 12.38 4.84
N TYR A 25 6.16 13.17 5.29
CA TYR A 25 6.32 14.06 6.43
C TYR A 25 5.12 13.96 7.39
N PRO A 26 5.31 13.52 8.65
CA PRO A 26 6.56 13.01 9.24
C PRO A 26 7.05 11.68 8.61
N PRO A 27 8.30 11.24 8.86
CA PRO A 27 8.80 9.95 8.37
C PRO A 27 7.93 8.76 8.82
N ILE A 28 7.75 7.77 7.95
CA ILE A 28 6.95 6.55 8.24
C ILE A 28 7.85 5.33 8.40
N LYS A 29 7.40 4.31 9.13
CA LYS A 29 8.10 3.01 9.17
C LYS A 29 8.17 2.41 7.76
N SER A 30 9.35 1.95 7.36
CA SER A 30 9.48 1.23 6.09
C SER A 30 8.84 -0.15 6.20
N LEU A 31 8.22 -0.64 5.13
CA LEU A 31 7.71 -2.02 5.07
C LEU A 31 8.84 -3.05 5.14
N THR A 32 10.05 -2.67 4.71
CA THR A 32 11.22 -3.55 4.63
C THR A 32 12.22 -3.37 5.76
N SER A 33 12.07 -2.30 6.56
CA SER A 33 12.98 -1.98 7.64
C SER A 33 12.20 -1.37 8.79
N ASP A 34 12.46 -1.83 10.01
CA ASP A 34 11.77 -1.31 11.21
C ASP A 34 12.19 0.13 11.56
N LYS A 35 13.12 0.72 10.80
CA LYS A 35 13.54 2.12 10.91
C LYS A 35 12.59 3.04 10.13
N PRO A 36 12.21 4.21 10.69
CA PRO A 36 11.45 5.20 9.96
C PRO A 36 12.26 5.74 8.78
N SER A 37 11.65 5.81 7.60
CA SER A 37 12.21 6.45 6.42
C SER A 37 11.35 7.62 5.99
N ARG A 38 12.02 8.72 5.65
CA ARG A 38 11.39 9.88 5.02
C ARG A 38 11.16 9.67 3.52
N ARG A 39 11.96 8.81 2.87
CA ARG A 39 11.98 8.69 1.41
C ARG A 39 11.83 7.25 0.98
N GLU A 40 10.98 7.02 0.00
CA GLU A 40 10.84 5.72 -0.67
C GLU A 40 11.13 5.89 -2.17
N PHE A 41 12.25 5.34 -2.63
CA PHE A 41 12.61 5.38 -4.05
C PHE A 41 11.83 4.31 -4.83
N LEU A 42 11.11 4.75 -5.86
CA LEU A 42 10.21 3.88 -6.63
C LEU A 42 10.94 3.00 -7.65
N LYS A 43 12.26 3.18 -7.81
CA LYS A 43 13.07 2.58 -8.88
C LYS A 43 12.52 2.88 -10.30
N LEU A 44 11.73 3.94 -10.42
CA LEU A 44 11.28 4.52 -11.68
C LEU A 44 12.21 5.68 -12.05
N TYR A 45 12.60 5.74 -13.32
CA TYR A 45 13.56 6.70 -13.83
C TYR A 45 13.01 7.43 -15.05
N LEU A 46 13.28 8.73 -15.14
CA LEU A 46 12.98 9.54 -16.30
C LEU A 46 14.28 9.91 -17.00
N PHE A 47 14.24 10.08 -18.31
CA PHE A 47 15.28 10.76 -19.07
C PHE A 47 15.19 12.26 -18.76
N GLU A 48 16.29 12.88 -18.30
CA GLU A 48 16.35 14.32 -17.99
C GLU A 48 16.13 15.17 -19.25
N ARG A 49 16.70 14.72 -20.37
CA ARG A 49 16.58 15.35 -21.69
C ARG A 49 16.17 14.28 -22.71
N PRO A 50 14.86 13.96 -22.82
CA PRO A 50 14.41 12.91 -23.72
C PRO A 50 14.65 13.32 -25.19
N SER A 51 15.48 12.58 -25.91
CA SER A 51 15.92 12.95 -27.27
C SER A 51 14.98 12.47 -28.37
N ASN A 52 14.21 11.41 -28.12
CA ASN A 52 13.29 10.82 -29.10
C ASN A 52 11.88 10.62 -28.52
N GLN A 53 10.91 10.31 -29.38
CA GLN A 53 9.52 10.13 -28.98
C GLN A 53 9.34 8.95 -27.99
N ILE A 54 10.12 7.88 -28.15
CA ILE A 54 10.08 6.71 -27.28
C ILE A 54 10.45 7.11 -25.84
N GLN A 55 11.49 7.91 -25.64
CA GLN A 55 11.89 8.40 -24.32
C GLN A 55 10.85 9.33 -23.70
N LYS A 56 10.15 10.14 -24.50
CA LYS A 56 9.04 10.98 -24.03
C LYS A 56 7.86 10.14 -23.55
N ILE A 57 7.48 9.10 -24.32
CA ILE A 57 6.42 8.15 -23.95
C ILE A 57 6.81 7.41 -22.67
N SER A 58 8.03 6.87 -22.59
CA SER A 58 8.54 6.19 -21.39
C SER A 58 8.52 7.10 -20.16
N ASN A 59 8.88 8.38 -20.30
CA ASN A 59 8.76 9.35 -19.22
C ASN A 59 7.30 9.54 -18.75
N ALA A 60 6.36 9.65 -19.70
CA ALA A 60 4.94 9.82 -19.38
C ALA A 60 4.37 8.59 -18.66
N GLU A 61 4.68 7.38 -19.13
CA GLU A 61 4.30 6.12 -18.50
C GLU A 61 4.86 6.01 -17.08
N ASN A 62 6.15 6.28 -16.89
CA ASN A 62 6.77 6.21 -15.57
C ASN A 62 6.20 7.24 -14.59
N ILE A 63 5.83 8.44 -15.05
CA ILE A 63 5.13 9.43 -14.23
C ILE A 63 3.73 8.92 -13.84
N ASN A 64 2.98 8.34 -14.79
CA ASN A 64 1.65 7.78 -14.52
C ASN A 64 1.73 6.63 -13.51
N THR A 65 2.66 5.70 -13.68
CA THR A 65 2.90 4.62 -12.72
C THR A 65 3.25 5.18 -11.34
N ALA A 66 4.11 6.20 -11.26
CA ALA A 66 4.47 6.83 -9.98
C ALA A 66 3.26 7.50 -9.29
N ASN A 67 2.36 8.13 -10.05
CA ASN A 67 1.11 8.69 -9.52
C ASN A 67 0.17 7.60 -8.98
N LEU A 68 0.05 6.47 -9.67
CA LEU A 68 -0.74 5.33 -9.18
C LEU A 68 -0.18 4.80 -7.85
N ILE A 69 1.15 4.70 -7.72
CA ILE A 69 1.79 4.30 -6.46
C ILE A 69 1.52 5.35 -5.36
N LEU A 70 1.61 6.64 -5.67
CA LEU A 70 1.27 7.73 -4.73
C LEU A 70 -0.16 7.58 -4.20
N ILE A 71 -1.14 7.41 -5.07
CA ILE A 71 -2.56 7.23 -4.70
C ILE A 71 -2.73 6.00 -3.81
N ARG A 72 -2.13 4.87 -4.19
CA ARG A 72 -2.16 3.65 -3.37
C ARG A 72 -1.61 3.89 -1.97
N ARG A 73 -0.46 4.57 -1.85
CA ARG A 73 0.15 4.89 -0.55
C ARG A 73 -0.68 5.88 0.28
N GLN A 74 -1.32 6.85 -0.36
CA GLN A 74 -2.27 7.75 0.31
C GLN A 74 -3.45 6.97 0.89
N ASN A 75 -3.98 6.00 0.15
CA ASN A 75 -5.05 5.14 0.63
C ASN A 75 -4.60 4.25 1.80
N GLU A 76 -3.41 3.65 1.73
CA GLU A 76 -2.84 2.83 2.80
C GLU A 76 -2.62 3.65 4.09
N LEU A 77 -2.11 4.88 3.99
CA LEU A 77 -1.92 5.77 5.14
C LEU A 77 -3.25 6.28 5.70
N SER A 78 -4.23 6.54 4.83
CA SER A 78 -5.59 6.91 5.26
C SER A 78 -6.29 5.77 6.01
N LYS A 79 -6.08 4.51 5.59
CA LYS A 79 -6.69 3.32 6.23
C LYS A 79 -6.27 3.13 7.68
N TYR A 80 -5.05 3.51 8.06
CA TYR A 80 -4.60 3.42 9.45
C TYR A 80 -5.48 4.21 10.43
N ASP A 81 -6.14 5.28 9.97
CA ASP A 81 -7.04 6.10 10.76
C ASP A 81 -8.53 5.70 10.61
N ILE A 82 -8.87 4.83 9.63
CA ILE A 82 -10.25 4.53 9.20
C ILE A 82 -10.48 3.00 9.04
N TYR A 83 -9.92 2.17 9.91
CA TYR A 83 -10.42 0.80 9.98
C TYR A 83 -11.77 0.82 10.71
N SER A 84 -12.83 0.43 10.01
CA SER A 84 -14.09 0.10 10.66
C SER A 84 -13.88 -1.01 11.70
N THR A 85 -14.77 -1.12 12.69
CA THR A 85 -14.72 -2.20 13.69
C THR A 85 -14.60 -3.57 13.03
N PHE A 86 -15.33 -3.78 11.93
CA PHE A 86 -15.29 -5.00 11.12
C PHE A 86 -13.91 -5.29 10.50
N GLU A 87 -13.23 -4.29 9.92
CA GLU A 87 -11.91 -4.52 9.32
C GLU A 87 -10.83 -4.82 10.37
N LYS A 88 -10.97 -4.27 11.59
CA LYS A 88 -10.09 -4.62 12.73
C LYS A 88 -10.30 -6.07 13.13
N GLU A 89 -11.54 -6.52 13.24
CA GLU A 89 -11.87 -7.93 13.52
C GLU A 89 -11.32 -8.87 12.43
N GLN A 90 -11.43 -8.52 11.14
CA GLN A 90 -10.85 -9.32 10.05
C GLN A 90 -9.32 -9.41 10.14
N LEU A 91 -8.65 -8.31 10.54
CA LEU A 91 -7.20 -8.29 10.71
C LEU A 91 -6.75 -9.15 11.90
N GLU A 92 -7.50 -9.14 12.99
CA GLU A 92 -7.27 -10.04 14.14
C GLU A 92 -7.49 -11.50 13.75
N LEU A 93 -8.58 -11.82 13.05
CA LEU A 93 -8.85 -13.17 12.54
C LEU A 93 -7.76 -13.67 11.60
N LYS A 94 -7.15 -12.77 10.82
CA LYS A 94 -6.02 -13.09 9.94
C LYS A 94 -4.74 -13.37 10.73
N LYS A 95 -4.40 -12.53 11.73
CA LYS A 95 -3.26 -12.76 12.64
C LYS A 95 -3.39 -14.08 13.39
N ILE A 96 -4.56 -14.34 13.94
CA ILE A 96 -4.89 -15.59 14.65
C ILE A 96 -4.76 -16.82 13.73
N GLY A 97 -5.04 -16.66 12.43
CA GLY A 97 -4.85 -17.69 11.42
C GLY A 97 -3.39 -17.90 10.99
N GLU A 98 -2.57 -16.85 11.01
CA GLU A 98 -1.13 -16.91 10.70
C GLU A 98 -0.30 -17.45 11.88
N GLU A 99 -0.77 -17.32 13.12
CA GLU A 99 -0.12 -17.80 14.35
C GLU A 99 -0.32 -19.31 14.66
N GLY A 100 -1.04 -20.05 13.81
CA GLY A 100 -0.87 -21.51 13.70
C GLY A 100 -1.13 -22.37 14.95
N SER A 101 -2.06 -22.01 15.85
CA SER A 101 -2.47 -22.90 16.96
C SER A 101 -3.75 -23.68 16.62
N VAL A 102 -3.76 -25.01 16.84
CA VAL A 102 -4.91 -25.90 16.51
C VAL A 102 -6.22 -25.46 17.18
N ALA A 103 -6.13 -24.79 18.33
CA ALA A 103 -7.28 -24.21 19.05
C ALA A 103 -7.91 -23.01 18.31
N SER A 104 -7.12 -22.15 17.68
CA SER A 104 -7.63 -20.95 17.01
C SER A 104 -8.34 -21.27 15.69
N VAL A 105 -7.92 -22.34 15.00
CA VAL A 105 -8.61 -22.86 13.81
C VAL A 105 -10.02 -23.35 14.18
N ARG A 106 -10.20 -24.05 15.31
CA ARG A 106 -11.49 -24.59 15.76
C ARG A 106 -12.50 -23.49 16.15
N ILE A 107 -12.03 -22.40 16.75
CA ILE A 107 -12.84 -21.21 17.06
C ILE A 107 -13.30 -20.52 15.76
N LYS A 108 -12.39 -20.37 14.79
CA LYS A 108 -12.70 -19.81 13.46
C LYS A 108 -13.80 -20.59 12.73
N TYR A 109 -13.73 -21.93 12.72
CA TYR A 109 -14.78 -22.77 12.10
C TYR A 109 -16.13 -22.65 12.81
N LYS A 110 -16.15 -22.53 14.15
CA LYS A 110 -17.39 -22.39 14.92
C LYS A 110 -18.05 -21.02 14.66
N PHE A 111 -17.27 -19.94 14.66
CA PHE A 111 -17.75 -18.58 14.38
C PHE A 111 -18.27 -18.41 12.94
N LEU A 112 -17.60 -19.00 11.95
CA LEU A 112 -18.04 -18.97 10.54
C LEU A 112 -19.34 -19.78 10.32
N ASN A 113 -19.55 -20.87 11.07
CA ASN A 113 -20.81 -21.61 11.03
C ASN A 113 -21.96 -20.82 11.69
N ASP A 114 -21.70 -20.14 12.80
CA ASP A 114 -22.69 -19.27 13.46
C ASP A 114 -23.10 -18.06 12.59
N LEU A 115 -22.17 -17.53 11.77
CA LEU A 115 -22.45 -16.47 10.80
C LEU A 115 -23.26 -16.95 9.57
N LYS A 116 -22.99 -18.17 9.09
CA LYS A 116 -23.79 -18.78 8.00
C LYS A 116 -25.23 -19.06 8.39
N VAL A 117 -25.50 -19.26 9.68
CA VAL A 117 -26.87 -19.43 10.21
C VAL A 117 -27.61 -18.09 10.33
N LYS A 118 -26.89 -16.95 10.44
CA LYS A 118 -27.48 -15.62 10.65
C LYS A 118 -27.62 -14.75 9.40
N LEU A 119 -26.96 -15.07 8.29
CA LEU A 119 -27.15 -14.36 7.02
C LEU A 119 -28.17 -15.11 6.15
N PRO A 120 -29.33 -14.53 5.80
CA PRO A 120 -30.27 -15.16 4.90
C PRO A 120 -29.60 -15.34 3.54
N ILE A 121 -29.76 -16.54 2.99
CA ILE A 121 -29.18 -16.99 1.72
C ILE A 121 -29.62 -16.04 0.60
N TYR A 122 -28.74 -15.13 0.17
CA TYR A 122 -28.89 -14.49 -1.13
C TYR A 122 -28.24 -15.40 -2.18
N LYS A 123 -29.05 -16.31 -2.72
CA LYS A 123 -28.77 -17.00 -3.97
C LYS A 123 -28.69 -15.94 -5.08
N MET A 124 -27.52 -15.76 -5.67
CA MET A 124 -27.44 -15.31 -7.06
C MET A 124 -27.16 -16.54 -7.92
N ILE A 125 -28.18 -16.86 -8.72
CA ILE A 125 -28.31 -17.93 -9.73
C ILE A 125 -28.63 -19.31 -9.15
#